data_AF-A0AAW5WMH1-F1
#
_entry.id   AF-A0AAW5WMH1-F1
#
_cell.length_a   1.000
_cell.length_b   1.000
_cell.length_c   1.000
_cell.angle_alpha   90.00
_cell.angle_beta   90.00
_cell.angle_gamma   90.00
#
_symmetry.space_group_name_H-M   'P 1'
#
loop_
_entity.id
_entity.type
_entity.pdbx_description
1 polymer ?
#
loop_
_entity_poly.entity_id
_entity_poly.type
_entity_poly.pdbx_seq_one_letter_code
_entity_poly.pdbx_strand_id
1 'polypeptide(L)'
;MELGQIITLLSGAGIGAVLSAVLLFINNTKKNKLDFITKERSEWRKEIKSIIVDLLSGKNRFSAINRLETQLNPYGRYISKEDTYEFYMNDGHIWKLVDTFDYSTKSINVLAKYLELLLKYDWERSKREIKLDIFNSFIYFILIITSLSNSLLILFKITDLTQGIVLTLSSFFMVVSIFYFRSFTKNFKKRPIFEGIYIGFLCLSMYYGIDGMLYWLIFPETKDLRSLFVTLSILALILSTELKIIINTNIEEKKYILCLKEILIKENTHV
;
A
#
# COMPACT_ATOMS: atom_id res chain seq x y z
N MET A 1 -26.55 36.67 18.17
CA MET A 1 -25.36 36.06 17.54
C MET A 1 -25.40 36.43 16.08
N GLU A 2 -24.41 37.18 15.59
CA GLU A 2 -24.42 37.61 14.19
C GLU A 2 -24.21 36.40 13.26
N LEU A 3 -24.86 36.39 12.10
CA LEU A 3 -24.77 35.30 11.11
C LEU A 3 -23.30 34.94 10.80
N GLY A 4 -22.41 35.93 10.77
CA GLY A 4 -20.97 35.73 10.62
C GLY A 4 -20.34 34.89 11.74
N GLN A 5 -20.74 35.10 13.00
CA GLN A 5 -20.28 34.27 14.13
C GLN A 5 -20.82 32.84 14.04
N ILE A 6 -22.04 32.65 13.55
CA ILE A 6 -22.65 31.34 13.32
C ILE A 6 -21.86 30.57 12.25
N ILE A 7 -21.52 31.22 11.13
CA ILE A 7 -20.73 30.63 10.03
C ILE A 7 -19.30 30.31 10.47
N THR A 8 -18.66 31.17 11.26
CA THR A 8 -17.31 30.92 11.80
C THR A 8 -17.32 29.76 12.81
N LEU A 9 -18.37 29.64 13.63
CA LEU A 9 -18.54 28.53 14.57
C LEU A 9 -18.82 27.20 13.83
N LEU A 10 -19.66 27.22 12.78
CA LEU A 10 -19.99 26.05 11.96
C LEU A 10 -18.83 25.60 11.07
N SER A 11 -18.02 26.52 10.55
CA SER A 11 -16.81 26.18 9.79
C SER A 11 -15.72 25.58 10.69
N GLY A 12 -15.52 26.13 11.90
CA GLY A 12 -14.67 25.52 12.94
C GLY A 12 -15.18 24.16 13.42
N ALA A 13 -16.50 24.03 13.64
CA ALA A 13 -17.14 22.77 13.99
C ALA A 13 -17.10 21.74 12.85
N GLY A 14 -17.17 22.19 11.59
CA GLY A 14 -17.08 21.33 10.41
C GLY A 14 -15.70 20.71 10.24
N ILE A 15 -14.63 21.49 10.40
CA ILE A 15 -13.25 20.98 10.40
C ILE A 15 -13.04 20.03 11.59
N GLY A 16 -13.57 20.38 12.77
CA GLY A 16 -13.54 19.53 13.96
C GLY A 16 -14.29 18.19 13.79
N ALA A 17 -15.42 18.19 13.10
CA ALA A 17 -16.20 16.99 12.80
C ALA A 17 -15.50 16.09 11.78
N VAL A 18 -14.87 16.66 10.73
CA VAL A 18 -14.08 15.90 9.75
C VAL A 18 -12.86 15.27 10.42
N LEU A 19 -12.11 16.01 11.24
CA LEU A 19 -10.99 15.48 12.01
C LEU A 19 -11.44 14.37 12.98
N SER A 20 -12.57 14.57 13.67
CA SER A 20 -13.13 13.57 14.59
C SER A 20 -13.58 12.31 13.85
N ALA A 21 -14.19 12.44 12.66
CA ALA A 21 -14.57 11.30 11.82
C ALA A 21 -13.35 10.52 11.33
N VAL A 22 -12.28 11.22 10.92
CA VAL A 22 -11.00 10.59 10.54
C VAL A 22 -10.37 9.85 11.73
N LEU A 23 -10.33 10.47 12.91
CA LEU A 23 -9.81 9.83 14.13
C LEU A 23 -10.64 8.62 14.56
N LEU A 24 -11.98 8.72 14.54
CA LEU A 24 -12.90 7.62 14.83
C LEU A 24 -12.71 6.47 13.85
N PHE A 25 -12.55 6.76 12.56
CA PHE A 25 -12.31 5.78 11.52
C PHE A 25 -10.98 5.04 11.73
N ILE A 26 -9.89 5.76 12.03
CA ILE A 26 -8.57 5.18 12.37
C ILE A 26 -8.67 4.29 13.61
N ASN A 27 -9.51 4.66 14.59
CA ASN A 27 -9.66 3.90 15.83
C ASN A 27 -10.50 2.62 15.65
N ASN A 28 -11.54 2.67 14.80
CA ASN A 28 -12.45 1.54 14.57
C ASN A 28 -11.88 0.48 13.61
N THR A 29 -11.01 0.83 12.67
CA THR A 29 -10.41 -0.12 11.72
C THR A 29 -9.46 -1.13 12.36
N LYS A 30 -8.96 -0.89 13.58
CA LYS A 30 -7.97 -1.73 14.25
C LYS A 30 -8.51 -3.06 14.83
N LYS A 31 -9.80 -3.18 15.15
CA LYS A 31 -10.18 -3.95 16.34
C LYS A 31 -10.41 -5.46 16.22
N ASN A 32 -10.52 -6.08 15.03
CA ASN A 32 -10.85 -7.52 14.95
C ASN A 32 -10.05 -8.33 13.89
N LYS A 33 -9.95 -7.87 12.64
CA LYS A 33 -9.26 -8.63 11.57
C LYS A 33 -7.74 -8.45 11.58
N LEU A 34 -7.28 -7.24 11.91
CA LEU A 34 -5.85 -6.92 12.02
C LEU A 34 -5.21 -7.69 13.17
N ASP A 35 -5.90 -7.84 14.30
CA ASP A 35 -5.36 -8.53 15.48
C ASP A 35 -5.12 -10.02 15.22
N PHE A 36 -6.02 -10.69 14.49
CA PHE A 36 -5.83 -12.09 14.11
C PHE A 36 -4.63 -12.26 13.15
N ILE A 37 -4.56 -11.46 12.08
CA ILE A 37 -3.46 -11.53 11.10
C ILE A 37 -2.11 -11.16 11.77
N THR A 38 -2.11 -10.16 12.66
CA THR A 38 -0.91 -9.74 13.38
C THR A 38 -0.45 -10.82 14.37
N LYS A 39 -1.40 -11.54 14.99
CA LYS A 39 -1.13 -12.68 15.85
C LYS A 39 -0.53 -13.86 15.08
N GLU A 40 -1.17 -14.30 13.99
CA GLU A 40 -0.63 -15.38 13.15
C GLU A 40 0.79 -15.06 12.64
N ARG A 41 1.03 -13.82 12.18
CA ARG A 41 2.38 -13.39 11.77
C ARG A 41 3.38 -13.34 12.92
N SER A 42 2.93 -13.06 14.14
CA SER A 42 3.79 -13.10 15.32
C SER A 42 4.18 -14.54 15.65
N GLU A 43 3.22 -15.46 15.58
CA GLU A 43 3.43 -16.90 15.79
C GLU A 43 4.35 -17.48 14.71
N TRP A 44 4.08 -17.20 13.43
CA TRP A 44 4.94 -17.58 12.31
C TRP A 44 6.38 -17.08 12.49
N ARG A 45 6.60 -15.80 12.88
CA ARG A 45 7.96 -15.28 13.14
C ARG A 45 8.64 -15.95 14.32
N LYS A 46 7.91 -16.35 15.36
CA LYS A 46 8.46 -17.12 16.49
C LYS A 46 8.89 -18.51 16.03
N GLU A 47 8.09 -19.14 15.17
CA GLU A 47 8.37 -20.45 14.62
C GLU A 47 9.62 -20.43 13.74
N ILE A 48 9.74 -19.47 12.81
CA ILE A 48 10.95 -19.30 11.98
C ILE A 48 12.19 -19.06 12.87
N LYS A 49 12.08 -18.26 13.95
CA LYS A 49 13.20 -18.07 14.89
C LYS A 49 13.58 -19.37 15.60
N SER A 50 12.61 -20.16 16.03
CA SER A 50 12.87 -21.47 16.64
C SER A 50 13.57 -22.41 15.65
N ILE A 51 13.14 -22.43 14.39
CA ILE A 51 13.78 -23.21 13.32
C ILE A 51 15.24 -22.79 13.15
N ILE A 52 15.53 -21.48 13.09
CA ILE A 52 16.92 -20.97 13.00
C ILE A 52 17.76 -21.48 14.18
N VAL A 53 17.24 -21.41 15.41
CA VAL A 53 17.94 -21.90 16.61
C VAL A 53 18.22 -23.40 16.52
N ASP A 54 17.24 -24.21 16.10
CA ASP A 54 17.40 -25.65 15.95
C ASP A 54 18.43 -26.01 14.86
N LEU A 55 18.38 -25.32 13.71
CA LEU A 55 19.35 -25.47 12.62
C LEU A 55 20.80 -25.22 13.10
N LEU A 56 21.01 -24.09 13.79
CA LEU A 56 22.33 -23.64 14.23
C LEU A 56 22.86 -24.40 15.46
N SER A 57 21.97 -24.80 16.39
CA SER A 57 22.37 -25.53 17.59
C SER A 57 22.86 -26.96 17.32
N GLY A 58 22.58 -27.49 16.13
CA GLY A 58 22.91 -28.87 15.76
C GLY A 58 21.93 -29.91 16.28
N LYS A 59 20.95 -29.51 17.11
CA LYS A 59 19.93 -30.40 17.67
C LYS A 59 18.68 -30.35 16.81
N ASN A 60 18.09 -31.51 16.51
CA ASN A 60 16.79 -31.61 15.82
C ASN A 60 16.72 -30.99 14.41
N ARG A 61 17.85 -30.92 13.67
CA ARG A 61 17.90 -30.34 12.31
C ARG A 61 16.85 -30.92 11.36
N PHE A 62 16.62 -32.23 11.39
CA PHE A 62 15.59 -32.87 10.58
C PHE A 62 14.18 -32.34 10.90
N SER A 63 13.85 -32.25 12.19
CA SER A 63 12.58 -31.67 12.65
C SER A 63 12.46 -30.19 12.25
N ALA A 64 13.54 -29.43 12.35
CA ALA A 64 13.56 -28.02 11.94
C ALA A 64 13.24 -27.84 10.45
N ILE A 65 13.78 -28.70 9.57
CA ILE A 65 13.48 -28.69 8.14
C ILE A 65 12.01 -29.06 7.88
N ASN A 66 11.50 -30.13 8.48
CA ASN A 66 10.09 -30.52 8.30
C ASN A 66 9.12 -29.42 8.76
N ARG A 67 9.43 -28.76 9.88
CA ARG A 67 8.65 -27.60 10.35
C ARG A 67 8.74 -26.45 9.36
N LEU A 68 9.93 -26.15 8.84
CA LEU A 68 10.14 -25.07 7.88
C LEU A 68 9.27 -25.22 6.62
N GLU A 69 9.14 -26.42 6.08
CA GLU A 69 8.29 -26.66 4.89
C GLU A 69 6.84 -26.19 5.08
N THR A 70 6.31 -26.29 6.31
CA THR A 70 4.96 -25.83 6.65
C THR A 70 4.83 -24.31 6.75
N GLN A 71 5.96 -23.61 6.90
CA GLN A 71 6.00 -22.16 7.11
C GLN A 71 6.34 -21.37 5.83
N LEU A 72 6.83 -22.05 4.79
CA LEU A 72 7.21 -21.42 3.52
C LEU A 72 6.02 -21.21 2.60
N ASN A 73 6.10 -20.21 1.74
CA ASN A 73 5.10 -19.98 0.71
C ASN A 73 5.12 -21.13 -0.33
N PRO A 74 4.06 -21.95 -0.43
CA PRO A 74 4.05 -23.09 -1.34
C PRO A 74 4.05 -22.68 -2.81
N TYR A 75 3.59 -21.46 -3.13
CA TYR A 75 3.59 -20.95 -4.51
C TYR A 75 5.00 -20.82 -5.09
N GLY A 76 6.04 -20.71 -4.26
CA GLY A 76 7.43 -20.58 -4.73
C GLY A 76 8.12 -21.86 -5.13
N ARG A 77 7.65 -23.02 -4.68
CA ARG A 77 8.41 -24.29 -4.77
C ARG A 77 8.76 -24.66 -6.21
N TYR A 78 7.87 -24.37 -7.15
CA TYR A 78 8.00 -24.72 -8.56
C TYR A 78 8.16 -23.51 -9.49
N ILE A 79 8.50 -22.33 -8.95
CA ILE A 79 8.75 -21.14 -9.78
C ILE A 79 10.09 -21.26 -10.51
N SER A 80 10.09 -20.98 -11.82
CA SER A 80 11.32 -20.93 -12.62
C SER A 80 12.26 -19.84 -12.09
N LYS A 81 13.56 -20.14 -12.05
CA LYS A 81 14.61 -19.17 -11.70
C LYS A 81 14.72 -18.01 -12.71
N GLU A 82 14.18 -18.19 -13.92
CA GLU A 82 14.16 -17.17 -14.97
C GLU A 82 13.29 -15.97 -14.56
N ASP A 83 12.18 -16.22 -13.87
CA ASP A 83 11.42 -15.16 -13.21
C ASP A 83 12.06 -14.82 -11.86
N THR A 84 13.20 -14.12 -11.94
CA THR A 84 14.01 -13.83 -10.76
C THR A 84 13.21 -13.11 -9.67
N TYR A 85 12.29 -12.21 -10.01
CA TYR A 85 11.52 -11.48 -9.02
C TYR A 85 10.55 -12.42 -8.29
N GLU A 86 9.70 -13.16 -9.01
CA GLU A 86 8.74 -14.09 -8.39
C GLU A 86 9.46 -15.24 -7.65
N PHE A 87 10.61 -15.69 -8.15
CA PHE A 87 11.44 -16.71 -7.50
C PHE A 87 11.91 -16.30 -6.11
N TYR A 88 12.40 -15.06 -5.95
CA TYR A 88 12.87 -14.58 -4.65
C TYR A 88 11.71 -14.16 -3.74
N MET A 89 10.66 -13.55 -4.29
CA MET A 89 9.54 -13.02 -3.49
C MET A 89 8.60 -14.08 -2.93
N ASN A 90 8.61 -15.29 -3.49
CA ASN A 90 7.76 -16.39 -3.05
C ASN A 90 8.55 -17.53 -2.37
N ASP A 91 9.72 -17.27 -1.80
CA ASP A 91 10.55 -18.28 -1.11
C ASP A 91 11.12 -19.38 -2.02
N GLY A 92 11.08 -19.23 -3.35
CA GLY A 92 11.61 -20.23 -4.29
C GLY A 92 13.10 -20.54 -4.08
N HIS A 93 13.88 -19.53 -3.67
CA HIS A 93 15.29 -19.70 -3.29
C HIS A 93 15.49 -20.55 -2.02
N ILE A 94 14.54 -20.52 -1.09
CA ILE A 94 14.56 -21.33 0.14
C ILE A 94 14.11 -22.74 -0.20
N TRP A 95 13.01 -22.90 -0.95
CA TRP A 95 12.56 -24.21 -1.43
C TRP A 95 13.65 -24.96 -2.18
N LYS A 96 14.35 -24.29 -3.08
CA LYS A 96 15.47 -24.89 -3.81
C LYS A 96 16.56 -25.42 -2.89
N LEU A 97 16.85 -24.74 -1.78
CA LEU A 97 17.86 -25.18 -0.82
C LEU A 97 17.33 -26.32 0.05
N VAL A 98 16.05 -26.29 0.43
CA VAL A 98 15.38 -27.31 1.25
C VAL A 98 15.22 -28.62 0.47
N ASP A 99 14.80 -28.57 -0.79
CA ASP A 99 14.59 -29.76 -1.64
C ASP A 99 15.90 -30.52 -1.91
N THR A 100 17.05 -29.85 -1.85
CA THR A 100 18.39 -30.46 -2.03
C THR A 100 19.24 -30.35 -0.76
N PHE A 101 18.61 -30.32 0.42
CA PHE A 101 19.31 -30.04 1.67
C PHE A 101 20.23 -31.19 2.09
N ASP A 102 21.54 -30.92 2.17
CA ASP A 102 22.57 -31.92 2.46
C ASP A 102 23.02 -31.94 3.94
N TYR A 103 22.37 -31.13 4.79
CA TYR A 103 22.73 -30.93 6.20
C TYR A 103 24.19 -30.50 6.46
N SER A 104 24.91 -30.05 5.43
CA SER A 104 26.25 -29.51 5.59
C SER A 104 26.22 -28.20 6.38
N THR A 105 27.31 -27.89 7.09
CA THR A 105 27.46 -26.60 7.79
C THR A 105 27.23 -25.42 6.85
N LYS A 106 27.64 -25.55 5.59
CA LYS A 106 27.40 -24.55 4.54
C LYS A 106 25.90 -24.37 4.29
N SER A 107 25.17 -25.43 3.96
CA SER A 107 23.73 -25.36 3.69
C SER A 107 22.94 -24.84 4.88
N ILE A 108 23.33 -25.23 6.10
CA ILE A 108 22.73 -24.72 7.34
C ILE A 108 22.95 -23.21 7.50
N ASN A 109 24.18 -22.74 7.31
CA ASN A 109 24.49 -21.32 7.44
C ASN A 109 23.79 -20.48 6.37
N VAL A 110 23.74 -20.98 5.13
CA VAL A 110 23.01 -20.31 4.04
C VAL A 110 21.52 -20.24 4.36
N LEU A 111 20.92 -21.35 4.80
CA LEU A 111 19.51 -21.41 5.14
C LEU A 111 19.18 -20.46 6.30
N ALA A 112 19.98 -20.48 7.36
CA ALA A 112 19.81 -19.57 8.50
C ALA A 112 19.86 -18.09 8.04
N LYS A 113 20.83 -17.70 7.21
CA LYS A 113 20.92 -16.34 6.66
C LYS A 113 19.71 -15.96 5.81
N TYR A 114 19.19 -16.88 5.00
CA TYR A 114 17.95 -16.65 4.23
C TYR A 114 16.75 -16.42 5.15
N LEU A 115 16.59 -17.23 6.21
CA LEU A 115 15.50 -17.09 7.16
C LEU A 115 15.61 -15.80 8.00
N GLU A 116 16.82 -15.38 8.37
CA GLU A 116 17.06 -14.10 9.03
C GLU A 116 16.65 -12.91 8.15
N LEU A 117 17.02 -12.93 6.86
CA LEU A 117 16.60 -11.92 5.90
C LEU A 117 15.10 -11.94 5.66
N LEU A 118 14.49 -13.13 5.60
CA LEU A 118 13.04 -13.29 5.47
C LEU A 118 12.32 -12.65 6.66
N LEU A 119 12.78 -12.90 7.88
CA LEU A 119 12.25 -12.27 9.10
C LEU A 119 12.38 -10.74 9.07
N LYS A 120 13.54 -10.23 8.64
CA LYS A 120 13.77 -8.79 8.52
C LYS A 120 12.86 -8.17 7.47
N TYR A 121 12.72 -8.81 6.32
CA TYR A 121 11.87 -8.34 5.23
C TYR A 121 10.39 -8.35 5.62
N ASP A 122 9.90 -9.43 6.22
CA ASP A 122 8.51 -9.52 6.71
C ASP A 122 8.19 -8.43 7.74
N TRP A 123 9.12 -8.14 8.66
CA TRP A 123 8.95 -7.06 9.62
C TRP A 123 8.80 -5.68 8.97
N GLU A 124 9.69 -5.35 8.02
CA GLU A 124 9.62 -4.08 7.30
C GLU A 124 8.34 -4.01 6.45
N ARG A 125 7.95 -5.13 5.82
CA ARG A 125 6.72 -5.25 5.03
C ARG A 125 5.47 -5.04 5.87
N SER A 126 5.38 -5.69 7.03
CA SER A 126 4.23 -5.56 7.94
C SER A 126 4.00 -4.12 8.40
N LYS A 127 5.08 -3.40 8.74
CA LYS A 127 5.00 -1.96 9.07
C LYS A 127 4.47 -1.12 7.89
N ARG A 128 4.82 -1.50 6.65
CA ARG A 128 4.32 -0.81 5.46
C ARG A 128 2.86 -1.12 5.18
N GLU A 129 2.44 -2.37 5.31
CA GLU A 129 1.05 -2.78 5.06
C GLU A 129 0.08 -2.04 5.99
N ILE A 130 0.42 -1.89 7.27
CA ILE A 130 -0.40 -1.10 8.22
C ILE A 130 -0.50 0.37 7.77
N LYS A 131 0.61 0.97 7.34
CA LYS A 131 0.60 2.36 6.83
C LYS A 131 -0.25 2.45 5.57
N LEU A 132 -0.06 1.52 4.63
CA LEU A 132 -0.81 1.44 3.37
C LEU A 132 -2.31 1.31 3.61
N ASP A 133 -2.75 0.47 4.54
CA ASP A 133 -4.18 0.32 4.84
C ASP A 133 -4.79 1.63 5.37
N ILE A 134 -4.05 2.36 6.22
CA ILE A 134 -4.47 3.70 6.70
C ILE A 134 -4.53 4.70 5.53
N PHE A 135 -3.51 4.73 4.67
CA PHE A 135 -3.45 5.61 3.50
C PHE A 135 -4.54 5.30 2.48
N ASN A 136 -4.73 4.03 2.13
CA ASN A 136 -5.79 3.58 1.22
C ASN A 136 -7.16 4.01 1.73
N SER A 137 -7.38 3.86 3.04
CA SER A 137 -8.63 4.30 3.66
C SER A 137 -8.83 5.82 3.59
N PHE A 138 -7.76 6.60 3.76
CA PHE A 138 -7.81 8.05 3.59
C PHE A 138 -8.11 8.46 2.14
N ILE A 139 -7.52 7.76 1.16
CA ILE A 139 -7.81 7.98 -0.26
C ILE A 139 -9.28 7.66 -0.56
N TYR A 140 -9.80 6.52 -0.09
CA TYR A 140 -11.22 6.18 -0.27
C TYR A 140 -12.14 7.23 0.37
N PHE A 141 -11.77 7.74 1.54
CA PHE A 141 -12.52 8.82 2.19
C PHE A 141 -12.56 10.08 1.31
N ILE A 142 -11.41 10.51 0.75
CA ILE A 142 -11.35 11.66 -0.16
C ILE A 142 -12.24 11.42 -1.39
N LEU A 143 -12.09 10.28 -2.06
CA LEU A 143 -12.86 9.97 -3.27
C LEU A 143 -14.37 9.99 -3.02
N ILE A 144 -14.83 9.44 -1.89
CA ILE A 144 -16.24 9.43 -1.51
C ILE A 144 -16.75 10.84 -1.21
N ILE A 145 -16.04 11.61 -0.37
CA ILE A 145 -16.45 12.96 0.02
C ILE A 145 -16.46 13.90 -1.18
N THR A 146 -15.45 13.83 -2.04
CA THR A 146 -15.38 14.65 -3.26
C THR A 146 -16.50 14.27 -4.24
N SER A 147 -16.76 12.96 -4.44
CA SER A 147 -17.89 12.51 -5.28
C SER A 147 -19.24 12.98 -4.74
N LEU A 148 -19.45 12.93 -3.41
CA LEU A 148 -20.69 13.40 -2.78
C LEU A 148 -20.83 14.92 -2.92
N SER A 149 -19.75 15.66 -2.70
CA SER A 149 -19.71 17.12 -2.87
C SER A 149 -20.09 17.54 -4.30
N ASN A 150 -19.53 16.87 -5.31
CA ASN A 150 -19.86 17.10 -6.72
C ASN A 150 -21.36 16.87 -6.99
N SER A 151 -21.93 15.78 -6.49
CA SER A 151 -23.37 15.50 -6.64
C SER A 151 -24.24 16.60 -6.02
N LEU A 152 -23.85 17.12 -4.85
CA LEU A 152 -24.55 18.24 -4.21
C LEU A 152 -24.39 19.56 -4.98
N LEU A 153 -23.21 19.83 -5.55
CA LEU A 153 -22.98 21.02 -6.37
C LEU A 153 -23.86 21.03 -7.62
N ILE A 154 -23.95 19.87 -8.30
CA ILE A 154 -24.82 19.71 -9.47
C ILE A 154 -26.28 20.01 -9.11
N LEU A 155 -26.74 19.57 -7.94
CA LEU A 155 -28.12 19.77 -7.51
C LEU A 155 -28.43 21.23 -7.10
N PHE A 156 -27.49 21.90 -6.42
CA PHE A 156 -27.78 23.18 -5.74
C PHE A 156 -27.19 24.43 -6.39
N LYS A 157 -26.07 24.32 -7.13
CA LYS A 157 -25.30 25.50 -7.57
C LYS A 157 -25.01 25.53 -9.08
N ILE A 158 -24.81 24.38 -9.72
CA ILE A 158 -24.42 24.34 -11.13
C ILE A 158 -25.65 24.43 -12.02
N THR A 159 -25.68 25.47 -12.86
CA THR A 159 -26.71 25.68 -13.87
C THR A 159 -26.23 25.35 -15.28
N ASP A 160 -24.92 25.39 -15.53
CA ASP A 160 -24.33 25.05 -16.81
C ASP A 160 -24.27 23.52 -17.02
N LEU A 161 -24.84 23.08 -18.14
CA LEU A 161 -24.89 21.67 -18.51
C LEU A 161 -23.49 21.07 -18.71
N THR A 162 -22.56 21.84 -19.27
CA THR A 162 -21.21 21.35 -19.56
C THR A 162 -20.45 21.05 -18.28
N GLN A 163 -20.47 21.97 -17.31
CA GLN A 163 -19.91 21.78 -15.97
C GLN A 163 -20.58 20.61 -15.24
N GLY A 164 -21.91 20.48 -15.34
CA GLY A 164 -22.65 19.36 -14.78
C GLY A 164 -22.17 18.00 -15.31
N ILE A 165 -21.97 17.89 -16.64
CA ILE A 165 -21.46 16.67 -17.29
C ILE A 165 -20.04 16.34 -16.82
N VAL A 166 -19.15 17.35 -16.77
CA VAL A 166 -17.75 17.16 -16.34
C VAL A 166 -17.68 16.65 -14.89
N LEU A 167 -18.42 17.26 -13.97
CA LEU A 167 -18.46 16.83 -12.57
C LEU A 167 -19.07 15.44 -12.42
N THR A 168 -20.09 15.11 -13.22
CA THR A 168 -20.72 13.77 -13.21
C THR A 168 -19.73 12.69 -13.68
N LEU A 169 -19.01 12.93 -14.79
CA LEU A 169 -17.99 12.02 -15.29
C LEU A 169 -16.82 11.86 -14.31
N SER A 170 -16.37 12.96 -13.70
CA SER A 170 -15.36 12.95 -12.65
C SER A 170 -15.80 12.07 -11.47
N SER A 171 -17.01 12.28 -10.95
CA SER A 171 -17.58 11.49 -9.85
C SER A 171 -17.70 10.00 -10.19
N PHE A 172 -18.20 9.68 -11.39
CA PHE A 172 -18.28 8.30 -11.85
C PHE A 172 -16.91 7.63 -11.85
N PHE A 173 -15.89 8.31 -12.39
CA PHE A 173 -14.54 7.77 -12.42
C PHE A 173 -13.95 7.58 -11.02
N MET A 174 -14.18 8.51 -10.08
CA MET A 174 -13.74 8.35 -8.67
C MET A 174 -14.39 7.13 -8.02
N VAL A 175 -15.69 6.92 -8.23
CA VAL A 175 -16.42 5.77 -7.66
C VAL A 175 -15.90 4.45 -8.23
N VAL A 176 -15.71 4.36 -9.55
CA VAL A 176 -15.10 3.18 -10.19
C VAL A 176 -13.69 2.92 -9.64
N SER A 177 -12.93 3.99 -9.40
CA SER A 177 -11.57 3.91 -8.88
C SER A 177 -11.49 3.28 -7.49
N ILE A 178 -12.51 3.45 -6.63
CA ILE A 178 -12.56 2.78 -5.31
C ILE A 178 -12.48 1.26 -5.46
N PHE A 179 -13.17 0.69 -6.44
CA PHE A 179 -13.14 -0.76 -6.70
C PHE A 179 -11.83 -1.20 -7.35
N TYR A 180 -11.27 -0.37 -8.24
CA TYR A 180 -10.08 -0.73 -9.01
C TYR A 180 -8.76 -0.52 -8.26
N PHE A 181 -8.70 0.42 -7.31
CA PHE A 181 -7.47 0.83 -6.62
C PHE A 181 -6.71 -0.35 -5.97
N ARG A 182 -7.44 -1.30 -5.39
CA ARG A 182 -6.84 -2.51 -4.80
C ARG A 182 -6.18 -3.42 -5.84
N SER A 183 -6.75 -3.49 -7.04
CA SER A 183 -6.19 -4.27 -8.16
C SER A 183 -4.97 -3.57 -8.75
N PHE A 184 -5.08 -2.24 -8.95
CA PHE A 184 -4.02 -1.36 -9.42
C PHE A 184 -2.71 -1.54 -8.63
N THR A 185 -2.76 -1.49 -7.29
CA THR A 185 -1.56 -1.62 -6.44
C THR A 185 -0.80 -2.93 -6.65
N LYS A 186 -1.50 -4.01 -7.03
CA LYS A 186 -0.90 -5.31 -7.37
C LYS A 186 -0.35 -5.36 -8.79
N ASN A 187 -1.07 -4.76 -9.74
CA ASN A 187 -0.78 -4.87 -11.17
C ASN A 187 0.22 -3.81 -11.68
N PHE A 188 0.49 -2.74 -10.92
CA PHE A 188 1.42 -1.68 -11.30
C PHE A 188 2.78 -2.22 -11.75
N LYS A 189 3.28 -3.28 -11.10
CA LYS A 189 4.55 -3.92 -11.45
C LYS A 189 4.48 -4.74 -12.75
N LYS A 190 3.33 -5.32 -13.06
CA LYS A 190 3.14 -6.19 -14.23
C LYS A 190 2.76 -5.41 -15.49
N ARG A 191 2.05 -4.28 -15.35
CA ARG A 191 1.52 -3.48 -16.47
C ARG A 191 1.70 -1.97 -16.27
N PRO A 192 2.94 -1.46 -16.18
CA PRO A 192 3.19 -0.07 -15.78
C PRO A 192 2.55 0.98 -16.72
N ILE A 193 2.46 0.70 -18.02
CA ILE A 193 1.90 1.64 -19.01
C ILE A 193 0.39 1.80 -18.81
N PHE A 194 -0.35 0.70 -18.74
CA PHE A 194 -1.80 0.72 -18.56
C PHE A 194 -2.19 1.36 -17.22
N GLU A 195 -1.47 0.98 -16.16
CA GLU A 195 -1.70 1.51 -14.82
C GLU A 195 -1.30 3.00 -14.74
N GLY A 196 -0.30 3.45 -15.50
CA GLY A 196 0.04 4.87 -15.64
C GLY A 196 -1.06 5.70 -16.30
N ILE A 197 -1.72 5.16 -17.34
CA ILE A 197 -2.88 5.80 -17.98
C ILE A 197 -4.04 5.93 -16.98
N TYR A 198 -4.33 4.88 -16.21
CA TYR A 198 -5.33 4.90 -15.16
C TYR A 198 -5.06 6.00 -14.11
N ILE A 199 -3.81 6.12 -13.64
CA ILE A 199 -3.42 7.21 -12.72
C ILE A 199 -3.68 8.57 -13.35
N GLY A 200 -3.33 8.76 -14.63
CA GLY A 200 -3.60 10.01 -15.35
C GLY A 200 -5.07 10.40 -15.32
N PHE A 201 -5.97 9.45 -15.59
CA PHE A 201 -7.42 9.68 -15.50
C PHE A 201 -7.89 9.93 -14.07
N LEU A 202 -7.33 9.23 -13.07
CA LEU A 202 -7.64 9.45 -11.66
C LEU A 202 -7.23 10.86 -11.23
N CYS A 203 -6.02 11.30 -11.57
CA CYS A 203 -5.54 12.66 -11.31
C CYS A 203 -6.45 13.71 -11.93
N LEU A 204 -6.85 13.52 -13.19
CA LEU A 204 -7.73 14.45 -13.90
C LEU A 204 -9.12 14.52 -13.24
N SER A 205 -9.67 13.36 -12.87
CA SER A 205 -10.93 13.26 -12.15
C SER A 205 -10.86 13.96 -10.79
N MET A 206 -9.80 13.72 -10.00
CA MET A 206 -9.57 14.38 -8.72
C MET A 206 -9.37 15.88 -8.87
N TYR A 207 -8.67 16.34 -9.92
CA TYR A 207 -8.53 17.76 -10.24
C TYR A 207 -9.91 18.43 -10.38
N TYR A 208 -10.79 17.89 -11.22
CA TYR A 208 -12.14 18.44 -11.40
C TYR A 208 -12.99 18.33 -10.13
N GLY A 209 -12.78 17.30 -9.32
CA GLY A 209 -13.47 17.16 -8.04
C GLY A 209 -13.04 18.21 -7.00
N ILE A 210 -11.74 18.43 -6.84
CA ILE A 210 -11.20 19.47 -5.95
C ILE A 210 -11.61 20.86 -6.44
N ASP A 211 -11.52 21.09 -7.75
CA ASP A 211 -11.97 22.32 -8.39
C ASP A 211 -13.47 22.56 -8.18
N GLY A 212 -14.28 21.50 -8.26
CA GLY A 212 -15.67 21.45 -7.83
C GLY A 212 -15.83 21.93 -6.40
N MET A 213 -15.09 21.35 -5.45
CA MET A 213 -15.16 21.73 -4.03
C MET A 213 -14.86 23.22 -3.80
N LEU A 214 -13.98 23.84 -4.58
CA LEU A 214 -13.71 25.28 -4.47
C LEU A 214 -14.91 26.15 -4.85
N TYR A 215 -15.84 25.69 -5.71
CA TYR A 215 -17.09 26.41 -6.02
C TYR A 215 -18.04 26.54 -4.81
N TRP A 216 -17.86 25.73 -3.77
CA TRP A 216 -18.57 25.96 -2.52
C TRP A 216 -18.16 27.28 -1.88
N LEU A 217 -16.87 27.64 -1.98
CA LEU A 217 -16.23 28.76 -1.28
C LEU A 217 -16.13 30.03 -2.15
N ILE A 218 -15.93 29.88 -3.46
CA ILE A 218 -15.65 30.97 -4.39
C ILE A 218 -16.76 31.04 -5.44
N PHE A 219 -17.28 32.24 -5.70
CA PHE A 219 -18.27 32.44 -6.77
C PHE A 219 -17.64 32.18 -8.15
N PRO A 220 -18.37 31.58 -9.11
CA PRO A 220 -17.85 31.25 -10.43
C PRO A 220 -17.18 32.42 -11.16
N GLU A 221 -17.71 33.63 -10.97
CA GLU A 221 -17.28 34.87 -11.63
C GLU A 221 -15.97 35.43 -11.07
N THR A 222 -15.54 35.00 -9.88
CA THR A 222 -14.29 35.46 -9.23
C THR A 222 -13.16 34.43 -9.32
N LYS A 223 -13.36 33.38 -10.13
CA LYS A 223 -12.42 32.28 -10.28
C LYS A 223 -11.23 32.72 -11.15
N ASP A 224 -10.12 32.97 -10.48
CA ASP A 224 -8.88 33.50 -11.05
C ASP A 224 -7.79 32.41 -11.10
N LEU A 225 -6.65 32.68 -11.76
CA LEU A 225 -5.44 31.83 -11.83
C LEU A 225 -5.02 31.27 -10.45
N ARG A 226 -5.27 32.01 -9.38
CA ARG A 226 -5.03 31.59 -7.99
C ARG A 226 -5.77 30.31 -7.61
N SER A 227 -7.02 30.13 -8.06
CA SER A 227 -7.79 28.92 -7.79
C SER A 227 -7.16 27.69 -8.45
N LEU A 228 -6.63 27.84 -9.66
CA LEU A 228 -5.90 26.79 -10.37
C LEU A 228 -4.61 26.39 -9.64
N PHE A 229 -3.83 27.36 -9.14
CA PHE A 229 -2.65 27.07 -8.31
C PHE A 229 -2.99 26.34 -7.02
N VAL A 230 -4.10 26.69 -6.37
CA VAL A 230 -4.58 25.99 -5.16
C VAL A 230 -4.97 24.54 -5.49
N THR A 231 -5.74 24.31 -6.54
CA THR A 231 -6.13 22.95 -6.98
C THR A 231 -4.91 22.09 -7.31
N LEU A 232 -3.93 22.63 -8.05
CA LEU A 232 -2.70 21.93 -8.37
C LEU A 232 -1.87 21.61 -7.12
N SER A 233 -1.84 22.52 -6.14
CA SER A 233 -1.10 22.29 -4.88
C SER A 233 -1.72 21.17 -4.05
N ILE A 234 -3.05 21.13 -3.95
CA ILE A 234 -3.76 20.05 -3.24
C ILE A 234 -3.55 18.71 -3.96
N LEU A 235 -3.63 18.69 -5.29
CA LEU A 235 -3.38 17.49 -6.09
C LEU A 235 -1.94 16.99 -5.92
N ALA A 236 -0.95 17.88 -5.94
CA ALA A 236 0.45 17.53 -5.74
C ALA A 236 0.71 16.90 -4.36
N LEU A 237 0.05 17.39 -3.30
CA LEU A 237 0.15 16.80 -1.97
C LEU A 237 -0.37 15.36 -1.96
N ILE A 238 -1.54 15.10 -2.54
CA ILE A 238 -2.14 13.76 -2.60
C ILE A 238 -1.20 12.80 -3.36
N LEU A 239 -0.74 13.21 -4.56
CA LEU A 239 0.15 12.38 -5.39
C LEU A 239 1.50 12.10 -4.73
N SER A 240 2.06 13.08 -4.00
CA SER A 240 3.33 12.92 -3.30
C SER A 240 3.29 11.79 -2.27
N THR A 241 2.15 11.60 -1.60
CA THR A 241 1.98 10.55 -0.60
C THR A 241 1.91 9.16 -1.23
N GLU A 242 1.21 9.01 -2.35
CA GLU A 242 1.06 7.75 -3.07
C GLU A 242 2.38 7.30 -3.71
N LEU A 243 3.05 8.21 -4.41
CA LEU A 243 4.34 7.92 -5.08
C LEU A 243 5.42 7.50 -4.08
N LYS A 244 5.48 8.16 -2.92
CA LYS A 244 6.47 7.84 -1.87
C LYS A 244 6.32 6.41 -1.38
N ILE A 245 5.09 5.91 -1.26
CA ILE A 245 4.85 4.55 -0.77
C ILE A 245 5.21 3.50 -1.82
N ILE A 246 4.86 3.74 -3.08
CA ILE A 246 5.22 2.85 -4.19
C ILE A 246 6.74 2.77 -4.33
N ILE A 247 7.44 3.91 -4.30
CA ILE A 247 8.90 3.98 -4.38
C ILE A 247 9.56 3.21 -3.22
N ASN A 248 9.13 3.47 -1.98
CA ASN A 248 9.69 2.79 -0.81
C ASN A 248 9.50 1.27 -0.87
N THR A 249 8.36 0.80 -1.38
CA THR A 249 8.10 -0.64 -1.52
C THR A 249 9.06 -1.29 -2.51
N ASN A 250 9.27 -0.66 -3.67
CA ASN A 250 10.17 -1.16 -4.70
C ASN A 250 11.63 -1.17 -4.24
N ILE A 251 12.06 -0.15 -3.49
CA ILE A 251 13.43 -0.08 -2.94
C ILE A 251 13.71 -1.23 -1.97
N GLU A 252 12.81 -1.47 -1.01
CA GLU A 252 12.99 -2.51 0.02
C GLU A 252 13.00 -3.92 -0.57
N GLU A 253 12.12 -4.19 -1.53
CA GLU A 253 12.11 -5.47 -2.26
C GLU A 253 13.38 -5.70 -3.07
N LYS A 254 13.83 -4.67 -3.80
CA LYS A 254 15.09 -4.73 -4.55
C LYS A 254 16.27 -4.98 -3.61
N LYS A 255 16.31 -4.28 -2.48
CA LYS A 255 17.34 -4.47 -1.45
C LYS A 255 17.33 -5.89 -0.90
N TYR A 256 16.15 -6.42 -0.59
CA TYR A 256 15.99 -7.80 -0.13
C TYR A 256 16.53 -8.81 -1.15
N ILE A 257 16.11 -8.72 -2.42
CA ILE A 257 16.59 -9.59 -3.50
C ILE A 257 18.11 -9.49 -3.67
N LEU A 258 18.65 -8.27 -3.61
CA LEU A 258 20.08 -8.04 -3.77
C LEU A 258 20.88 -8.71 -2.65
N CYS A 259 20.46 -8.56 -1.40
CA CYS A 259 21.09 -9.25 -0.25
C CYS A 259 21.02 -10.79 -0.38
N LEU A 260 19.90 -11.35 -0.86
CA LEU A 260 19.79 -12.79 -1.12
C LEU A 260 20.78 -13.26 -2.19
N LYS A 261 20.95 -12.49 -3.27
CA LYS A 261 21.93 -12.79 -4.32
C LYS A 261 23.36 -12.70 -3.81
N GLU A 262 23.68 -11.74 -2.96
CA GLU A 262 25.02 -11.59 -2.36
C GLU A 262 25.42 -12.78 -1.49
N ILE A 263 24.48 -13.36 -0.72
CA ILE A 263 24.73 -14.58 0.06
C ILE A 263 25.15 -15.71 -0.87
N LEU A 264 24.44 -15.89 -1.98
CA LEU A 264 24.69 -16.95 -2.95
C LEU A 264 26.07 -16.78 -3.63
N ILE A 265 26.48 -15.54 -3.90
CA ILE A 265 27.80 -15.23 -4.48
C ILE A 265 28.92 -15.52 -3.47
N LYS A 266 28.83 -14.99 -2.25
CA LYS A 266 29.88 -15.14 -1.22
C LYS A 266 30.17 -16.60 -0.89
N GLU A 267 29.13 -17.42 -0.83
CA GLU A 267 29.25 -18.83 -0.47
C GLU A 267 29.77 -19.69 -1.64
N ASN A 268 29.67 -19.22 -2.88
CA ASN A 268 30.26 -19.89 -4.05
C ASN A 268 31.73 -19.47 -4.30
N THR A 269 32.16 -18.30 -3.80
CA THR A 269 33.55 -17.82 -3.92
C THR A 269 34.49 -18.32 -2.82
N HIS A 270 33.97 -18.95 -1.77
CA HIS A 270 34.76 -19.57 -0.69
C HIS A 270 34.91 -21.10 -0.87
N VAL A 271 34.80 -21.58 -2.12
CA VAL A 271 35.11 -22.97 -2.52
C VAL A 271 36.50 -23.01 -3.13
#